data_AF-A0A9D1WR55-F1
#
_entry.id   AF-A0A9D1WR55-F1
#
_cell.length_a   1.000
_cell.length_b   1.000
_cell.length_c   1.000
_cell.angle_alpha   90.00
_cell.angle_beta   90.00
_cell.angle_gamma   90.00
#
_symmetry.space_group_name_H-M   'P 1'
#
loop_
_entity.id
_entity.type
_entity.pdbx_description
1 polymer ?
#
loop_
_entity_poly.entity_id
_entity_poly.type
_entity_poly.pdbx_seq_one_letter_code
_entity_poly.pdbx_strand_id
1 'polypeptide(L)'
;MGLQERITGIFRPGPAYRPPTRDPAEERRLTGSLLENLVELRAMFGASMDLVVHEVKVCGIPCAVALCEGMVDTNVWSKMFAQPLVELALEGPTPQKLLAWLRTGSLLAPDQKEVRTFGDLFRFMMSG
;
A
#
# COMPACT_ATOMS: atom_id res chain seq x y z
N MET A 1 -46.92 12.93 38.01
CA MET A 1 -45.49 12.77 37.66
C MET A 1 -45.45 11.83 36.46
N GLY A 2 -45.23 12.39 35.27
CA GLY A 2 -45.84 11.95 34.02
C GLY A 2 -45.08 10.85 33.26
N LEU A 3 -45.85 9.95 32.66
CA LEU A 3 -45.43 8.86 31.76
C LEU A 3 -44.50 9.32 30.60
N GLN A 4 -44.50 10.62 30.29
CA GLN A 4 -43.70 11.24 29.23
C GLN A 4 -42.18 11.22 29.49
N GLU A 5 -41.73 11.29 30.75
CA GLU A 5 -40.28 11.29 31.07
C GLU A 5 -39.63 9.92 30.87
N ARG A 6 -40.43 8.84 30.88
CA ARG A 6 -39.94 7.47 30.68
C ARG A 6 -39.74 7.12 29.20
N ILE A 7 -40.41 7.83 28.29
CA ILE A 7 -40.34 7.57 26.84
C ILE A 7 -39.17 8.34 26.20
N THR A 8 -38.87 9.54 26.70
CA THR A 8 -37.77 10.38 26.19
C THR A 8 -36.37 9.82 26.48
N GLY A 9 -36.22 8.94 27.47
CA GLY A 9 -34.95 8.24 27.75
C GLY A 9 -34.64 7.10 26.77
N ILE A 10 -35.64 6.55 26.08
CA ILE A 10 -35.51 5.40 25.17
C ILE A 10 -35.03 5.85 23.77
N PHE A 11 -35.38 7.08 23.36
CA PHE A 11 -35.10 7.63 22.02
C PHE A 11 -33.98 8.67 22.02
N ARG A 12 -32.88 8.43 22.76
CA ARG A 12 -31.65 9.19 22.50
C ARG A 12 -30.90 8.51 21.36
N PRO A 13 -30.95 9.01 20.11
CA PRO A 13 -30.10 8.46 19.06
C PRO A 13 -28.65 8.61 19.52
N GLY A 14 -27.87 7.54 19.36
CA GLY A 14 -26.43 7.63 19.52
C GLY A 14 -25.86 8.71 18.60
N PRO A 15 -24.62 9.17 18.83
CA PRO A 15 -24.01 10.18 17.98
C PRO A 15 -24.13 9.76 16.50
N ALA A 16 -24.64 10.67 15.66
CA ALA A 16 -24.84 10.44 14.23
C ALA A 16 -23.53 10.12 13.49
N TYR A 17 -22.40 10.48 14.09
CA TYR A 17 -21.06 10.17 13.64
C TYR A 17 -20.33 9.36 14.70
N ARG A 18 -19.85 8.17 14.32
CA ARG A 18 -18.79 7.46 15.04
C ARG A 18 -17.53 7.61 14.18
N PRO A 19 -16.44 8.21 14.70
CA PRO A 19 -15.20 8.23 13.96
C PRO A 19 -14.78 6.80 13.59
N PRO A 20 -14.27 6.58 12.37
CA PRO A 20 -13.77 5.27 12.00
C PRO A 20 -12.72 4.85 13.02
N THR A 21 -12.92 3.68 13.62
CA THR A 21 -11.92 3.08 14.51
C THR A 21 -10.82 2.55 13.60
N ARG A 22 -9.56 2.94 13.81
CA ARG A 22 -8.43 2.37 13.05
C ARG A 22 -8.43 0.87 13.24
N ASP A 23 -8.45 0.12 12.15
CA ASP A 23 -8.38 -1.33 12.23
C ASP A 23 -6.95 -1.70 12.67
N PRO A 24 -6.74 -2.50 13.73
CA PRO A 24 -5.41 -2.96 14.12
C PRO A 24 -4.66 -3.69 12.97
N ALA A 25 -5.36 -4.23 11.97
CA ALA A 25 -4.75 -4.77 10.76
C ALA A 25 -4.01 -3.70 9.93
N GLU A 26 -4.43 -2.43 9.99
CA GLU A 26 -3.78 -1.30 9.30
C GLU A 26 -2.41 -0.94 9.93
N GLU A 27 -2.21 -1.22 11.22
CA GLU A 27 -0.96 -0.91 11.92
C GLU A 27 0.10 -2.01 11.79
N ARG A 28 -0.26 -3.15 11.19
CA ARG A 28 0.67 -4.27 10.98
C ARG A 28 1.82 -3.83 10.08
N ARG A 29 3.05 -4.10 10.52
CA ARG A 29 4.26 -3.75 9.76
C ARG A 29 4.53 -4.75 8.63
N LEU A 30 5.12 -4.23 7.55
CA LEU A 30 5.73 -5.07 6.53
C LEU A 30 6.86 -5.90 7.16
N THR A 31 6.97 -7.15 6.72
CA THR A 31 7.98 -8.10 7.17
C THR A 31 9.23 -8.04 6.28
N GLY A 32 10.30 -8.75 6.66
CA GLY A 32 11.47 -8.96 5.82
C GLY A 32 11.26 -9.98 4.68
N SER A 33 10.09 -10.63 4.61
CA SER A 33 9.78 -11.67 3.63
C SER A 33 8.86 -11.12 2.55
N LEU A 34 9.34 -11.10 1.29
CA LEU A 34 8.54 -10.68 0.14
C LEU A 34 7.27 -11.53 0.00
N LEU A 35 7.40 -12.85 0.14
CA LEU A 35 6.27 -13.78 0.00
C LEU A 35 5.18 -13.50 1.04
N GLU A 36 5.55 -13.37 2.31
CA GLU A 36 4.59 -13.08 3.38
C GLU A 36 3.87 -11.76 3.11
N ASN A 37 4.61 -10.73 2.70
CA ASN A 37 4.02 -9.43 2.39
C ASN A 37 3.06 -9.50 1.20
N LEU A 38 3.36 -10.29 0.17
CA LEU A 38 2.47 -10.48 -0.99
C LEU A 38 1.20 -11.26 -0.65
N VAL A 39 1.30 -12.29 0.20
CA VAL A 39 0.13 -13.05 0.66
C VAL A 39 -0.83 -12.14 1.43
N GLU A 40 -0.31 -11.35 2.37
CA GLU A 40 -1.09 -10.39 3.14
C GLU A 40 -1.69 -9.30 2.27
N LEU A 41 -0.89 -8.76 1.34
CA LEU A 41 -1.37 -7.75 0.40
C LEU A 41 -2.56 -8.27 -0.42
N ARG A 42 -2.48 -9.48 -0.96
CA ARG A 42 -3.58 -10.10 -1.70
C ARG A 42 -4.80 -10.34 -0.80
N ALA A 43 -4.60 -10.74 0.45
CA ALA A 43 -5.69 -10.93 1.39
C ALA A 43 -6.45 -9.62 1.67
N MET A 44 -5.75 -8.48 1.75
CA MET A 44 -6.35 -7.17 2.00
C MET A 44 -7.19 -6.65 0.82
N PHE A 45 -6.71 -6.82 -0.42
CA PHE A 45 -7.45 -6.40 -1.62
C PHE A 45 -8.59 -7.36 -1.97
N GLY A 46 -8.63 -8.55 -1.35
CA GLY A 46 -9.69 -9.53 -1.53
C GLY A 46 -9.80 -9.99 -3.00
N ALA A 47 -11.03 -10.23 -3.45
CA ALA A 47 -11.33 -10.52 -4.86
C ALA A 47 -11.54 -9.25 -5.72
N SER A 48 -11.18 -8.06 -5.21
CA SER A 48 -11.23 -6.84 -6.02
C SER A 48 -10.19 -6.96 -7.13
N MET A 49 -10.64 -6.79 -8.36
CA MET A 49 -9.99 -7.35 -9.56
C MET A 49 -8.78 -6.55 -10.03
N ASP A 50 -8.54 -5.37 -9.44
CA ASP A 50 -7.66 -4.38 -10.03
C ASP A 50 -6.22 -4.49 -9.51
N LEU A 51 -5.93 -5.27 -8.44
CA LEU A 51 -4.56 -5.44 -7.96
C LEU A 51 -3.74 -6.31 -8.91
N VAL A 52 -2.82 -5.67 -9.63
CA VAL A 52 -1.82 -6.31 -10.49
C VAL A 52 -0.49 -6.38 -9.76
N VAL A 53 0.05 -7.59 -9.60
CA VAL A 53 1.37 -7.81 -9.01
C VAL A 53 2.29 -8.45 -10.04
N HIS A 54 3.40 -7.77 -10.35
CA HIS A 54 4.47 -8.27 -11.20
C HIS A 54 5.69 -8.63 -10.34
N GLU A 55 5.97 -9.92 -10.23
CA GLU A 55 7.20 -10.40 -9.61
C GLU A 55 8.37 -10.30 -10.59
N VAL A 56 9.45 -9.67 -10.16
CA VAL A 56 10.63 -9.38 -10.98
C VAL A 56 11.90 -9.63 -10.19
N LYS A 57 13.03 -9.77 -10.89
CA LYS A 57 14.36 -9.83 -10.26
C LYS A 57 15.16 -8.62 -10.71
N VAL A 58 15.62 -7.83 -9.74
CA VAL A 58 16.45 -6.65 -9.99
C VAL A 58 17.84 -6.92 -9.42
N CYS A 59 18.86 -6.96 -10.28
CA CYS A 59 20.21 -7.40 -9.91
C CYS A 59 20.24 -8.77 -9.17
N GLY A 60 19.34 -9.69 -9.52
CA GLY A 60 19.19 -11.00 -8.86
C GLY A 60 18.40 -10.99 -7.55
N ILE A 61 17.99 -9.82 -7.04
CA ILE A 61 17.17 -9.67 -5.83
C ILE A 61 15.69 -9.83 -6.19
N PRO A 62 14.94 -10.74 -5.53
CA PRO A 62 13.49 -10.86 -5.73
C PRO A 62 12.78 -9.58 -5.29
N CYS A 63 11.93 -9.05 -6.17
CA CYS A 63 11.13 -7.86 -5.96
C CYS A 63 9.73 -8.07 -6.53
N ALA A 64 8.78 -7.26 -6.09
CA ALA A 64 7.45 -7.22 -6.69
C ALA A 64 7.02 -5.77 -6.89
N VAL A 65 6.40 -5.52 -8.03
CA VAL A 65 5.72 -4.27 -8.36
C VAL A 65 4.23 -4.53 -8.21
N ALA A 66 3.56 -3.77 -7.33
CA ALA A 66 2.12 -3.85 -7.13
C ALA A 66 1.46 -2.55 -7.63
N LEU A 67 0.41 -2.68 -8.42
CA LEU A 67 -0.31 -1.59 -9.07
C LEU A 67 -1.83 -1.87 -9.00
N CYS A 68 -2.66 -0.84 -8.97
CA CYS A 68 -4.09 -0.99 -9.25
C CYS A 68 -4.34 -0.63 -10.72
N GLU A 69 -4.96 -1.54 -11.48
CA GLU A 69 -5.31 -1.36 -12.88
C GLU A 69 -6.14 -0.08 -13.08
N GLY A 70 -5.85 0.67 -14.15
CA GLY A 70 -6.54 1.92 -14.46
C GLY A 70 -6.13 3.14 -13.63
N MET A 71 -5.33 2.98 -12.57
CA MET A 71 -4.84 4.14 -11.79
C MET A 71 -3.47 4.67 -12.24
N VAL A 72 -2.71 3.87 -12.99
CA VAL A 72 -1.36 4.21 -13.43
C VAL A 72 -1.28 4.20 -14.94
N ASP A 73 -0.74 5.27 -15.53
CA ASP A 73 -0.38 5.27 -16.94
C ASP A 73 0.81 4.31 -17.15
N THR A 74 0.52 3.15 -17.72
CA THR A 74 1.49 2.09 -18.00
C THR A 74 2.67 2.57 -18.85
N ASN A 75 2.48 3.54 -19.75
CA ASN A 75 3.58 4.08 -20.56
C ASN A 75 4.52 4.94 -19.71
N VAL A 76 3.97 5.74 -18.79
CA VAL A 76 4.77 6.54 -17.85
C VAL A 76 5.49 5.62 -16.87
N TRP A 77 4.79 4.63 -16.31
CA TRP A 77 5.38 3.62 -15.43
C TRP A 77 6.55 2.87 -16.09
N SER A 78 6.35 2.41 -17.33
CA SER A 78 7.37 1.67 -18.06
C SER A 78 8.65 2.49 -18.28
N LYS A 79 8.52 3.77 -18.63
CA LYS A 79 9.67 4.65 -18.92
C LYS A 79 10.38 5.14 -17.66
N MET A 80 9.61 5.48 -16.62
CA MET A 80 10.14 6.12 -15.42
C MET A 80 10.67 5.11 -14.40
N PHE A 81 10.15 3.88 -14.41
CA PHE A 81 10.47 2.89 -13.39
C PHE A 81 10.91 1.54 -13.98
N ALA A 82 10.15 0.96 -14.91
CA ALA A 82 10.47 -0.38 -15.39
C ALA A 82 11.82 -0.43 -16.15
N GLN A 83 12.06 0.50 -17.07
CA GLN A 83 13.31 0.54 -17.84
C GLN A 83 14.54 0.79 -16.93
N PRO A 84 14.55 1.80 -16.03
CA PRO A 84 15.66 1.97 -15.09
C PRO A 84 15.93 0.75 -14.20
N LEU A 85 14.89 0.02 -13.79
CA LEU A 85 15.05 -1.19 -12.98
C LEU A 85 15.67 -2.37 -13.74
N VAL A 86 15.36 -2.50 -15.03
CA VAL A 86 15.91 -3.56 -15.90
C VAL A 86 17.36 -3.28 -16.26
N GLU A 87 17.70 -2.01 -16.53
CA GLU A 87 19.05 -1.59 -16.89
C GLU A 87 19.99 -1.46 -15.67
N LEU A 88 19.45 -1.53 -14.45
CA LEU A 88 20.22 -1.39 -13.22
C LEU A 88 21.23 -2.52 -13.03
N ALA A 89 22.49 -2.15 -12.90
CA ALA A 89 23.58 -3.03 -12.50
C ALA A 89 24.26 -2.49 -11.24
N LEU A 90 24.00 -3.14 -10.09
CA LEU A 90 24.64 -2.80 -8.81
C LEU A 90 25.88 -3.66 -8.57
N GLU A 91 26.97 -3.04 -8.13
CA GLU A 91 28.15 -3.77 -7.66
C GLU A 91 27.91 -4.37 -6.27
N GLY A 92 27.99 -5.69 -6.16
CA GLY A 92 27.68 -6.43 -4.93
C GLY A 92 26.23 -6.17 -4.46
N PRO A 93 25.21 -6.65 -5.21
CA PRO A 93 23.82 -6.30 -4.99
C PRO A 93 23.33 -6.81 -3.64
N THR A 94 22.69 -5.92 -2.87
CA THR A 94 21.99 -6.25 -1.63
C THR A 94 20.62 -5.54 -1.62
N PRO A 95 19.60 -6.08 -0.92
CA PRO A 95 18.31 -5.41 -0.80
C PRO A 95 18.41 -3.97 -0.30
N GLN A 96 19.34 -3.71 0.62
CA GLN A 96 19.58 -2.39 1.18
C GLN A 96 20.18 -1.43 0.15
N LYS A 97 21.14 -1.88 -0.67
CA LYS A 97 21.70 -1.08 -1.77
C LYS A 97 20.66 -0.79 -2.84
N LEU A 98 19.82 -1.78 -3.18
CA LEU A 98 18.73 -1.60 -4.12
C LEU A 98 17.71 -0.57 -3.62
N LEU A 99 17.29 -0.67 -2.35
CA LEU A 99 16.40 0.32 -1.74
C LEU A 99 17.04 1.72 -1.68
N ALA A 100 18.33 1.80 -1.36
CA ALA A 100 19.06 3.07 -1.38
C ALA A 100 19.09 3.68 -2.78
N TRP A 101 19.35 2.86 -3.82
CA TRP A 101 19.30 3.29 -5.21
C TRP A 101 17.90 3.78 -5.60
N LEU A 102 16.84 3.07 -5.21
CA LEU A 102 15.45 3.49 -5.47
C LEU A 102 15.14 4.87 -4.88
N ARG A 103 15.62 5.14 -3.66
CA ARG A 103 15.47 6.46 -3.01
C ARG A 103 16.22 7.57 -3.74
N THR A 104 17.40 7.28 -4.31
CA THR A 104 18.26 8.29 -4.95
C THR A 104 18.00 8.46 -6.44
N GLY A 105 17.64 7.38 -7.16
CA GLY A 105 17.26 7.38 -8.57
C GLY A 105 15.92 8.06 -8.83
N SER A 106 15.19 8.37 -7.74
CA SER A 106 13.89 9.05 -7.67
C SER A 106 13.84 10.49 -8.21
N LEU A 107 14.94 11.08 -8.73
CA LEU A 107 14.93 12.46 -9.25
C LEU A 107 13.85 12.71 -10.34
N LEU A 108 13.28 11.65 -10.89
CA LEU A 108 12.22 11.68 -11.90
C LEU A 108 10.79 11.59 -11.33
N ALA A 109 10.57 11.24 -10.06
CA ALA A 109 9.23 11.07 -9.46
C ALA A 109 9.08 11.95 -8.20
N PRO A 110 8.35 13.08 -8.27
CA PRO A 110 8.36 14.10 -7.23
C PRO A 110 7.60 13.76 -5.92
N ASP A 111 6.84 12.67 -5.84
CA ASP A 111 6.11 12.25 -4.61
C ASP A 111 6.29 10.75 -4.31
N GLN A 112 7.50 10.34 -3.91
CA GLN A 112 7.73 8.99 -3.41
C GLN A 112 7.41 8.89 -1.91
N LYS A 113 6.51 7.98 -1.56
CA LYS A 113 6.15 7.68 -0.17
C LYS A 113 6.73 6.33 0.23
N GLU A 114 7.53 6.31 1.30
CA GLU A 114 7.99 5.07 1.90
C GLU A 114 6.90 4.51 2.82
N VAL A 115 6.56 3.26 2.61
CA VAL A 115 5.48 2.57 3.32
C VAL A 115 6.09 1.53 4.26
N ARG A 116 5.60 1.50 5.51
CA ARG A 116 6.10 0.56 6.53
C ARG A 116 5.01 -0.32 7.14
N THR A 117 3.75 0.05 6.92
CA THR A 117 2.58 -0.66 7.42
C THR A 117 1.66 -1.04 6.27
N PHE A 118 0.90 -2.12 6.46
CA PHE A 118 -0.11 -2.56 5.50
C PHE A 118 -1.24 -1.55 5.34
N GLY A 119 -1.61 -0.82 6.41
CA GLY A 119 -2.60 0.26 6.34
C GLY A 119 -2.14 1.45 5.52
N ASP A 120 -0.88 1.88 5.68
CA ASP A 120 -0.32 2.92 4.81
C ASP A 120 -0.28 2.45 3.35
N LEU A 121 0.11 1.19 3.12
CA LEU A 121 0.17 0.60 1.77
C LEU A 121 -1.20 0.65 1.10
N PHE A 122 -2.22 0.13 1.79
CA PHE A 122 -3.59 0.12 1.33
C PHE A 122 -4.10 1.54 1.06
N ARG A 123 -3.90 2.45 2.01
CA ARG A 123 -4.35 3.85 1.88
C ARG A 123 -3.72 4.55 0.68
N PHE A 124 -2.42 4.37 0.45
CA PHE A 124 -1.75 4.99 -0.70
C PHE A 124 -2.16 4.37 -2.03
N MET A 125 -2.29 3.05 -2.09
CA MET A 125 -2.75 2.38 -3.31
C MET A 125 -4.23 2.62 -3.62
N MET A 126 -5.04 3.06 -2.65
CA MET A 126 -6.42 3.49 -2.91
C MET A 126 -6.52 4.99 -3.27
N SER A 127 -5.43 5.75 -3.14
CA SER A 127 -5.43 7.19 -3.41
C SER A 127 -4.98 7.60 -4.81
N GLY A 128 -4.55 6.65 -5.65
CA GLY A 128 -3.93 6.92 -6.95
C GLY A 128 -2.43 7.13 -6.80
#